data_AF-A0A3D4B7N2-F1
#
_entry.id   AF-A0A3D4B7N2-F1
#
_cell.length_a   1.000
_cell.length_b   1.000
_cell.length_c   1.000
_cell.angle_alpha   90.00
_cell.angle_beta   90.00
_cell.angle_gamma   90.00
#
_symmetry.space_group_name_H-M   'P 1'
#
loop_
_entity.id
_entity.type
_entity.pdbx_description
1 polymer ?
#
loop_
_entity_poly.entity_id
_entity_poly.type
_entity_poly.pdbx_seq_one_letter_code
_entity_poly.pdbx_strand_id
1 'polypeptide(L)'
;MTGSSTGALYHGCIARHTCFPNNTPYLAADYVFPPMKPHPRLYLESQDLPVLRNRKHIRYRTMVDNLIDSAEWCLGEKPRETWIAPVSPDPVHSNLYDRFYAIMKDLAITEHLAFTHALTGTEQYGRAARKWVLASCRVWQMEAAGRVDGGKAYAVSRLLKGIAVGYDMIYGLLSNAERNEIRDTLARIGGKYFTDYFNTPEKTGPDFHTHHATVEWASLGIAALALLHEEDAAADWLKAAVRKFRTHLLPHGLAP
;
A
#
# COMPACT_ATOMS: atom_id res chain seq x y z
N MET A 1 67.43 10.00 31.09
CA MET A 1 66.83 11.30 31.46
C MET A 1 66.71 12.13 30.20
N THR A 2 65.49 12.66 29.96
CA THR A 2 65.14 13.91 29.22
C THR A 2 65.68 14.12 27.80
N GLY A 3 64.89 14.41 26.75
CA GLY A 3 63.47 14.74 26.59
C GLY A 3 63.23 15.42 25.21
N SER A 4 61.95 15.65 24.87
CA SER A 4 61.41 16.56 23.80
C SER A 4 61.52 16.06 22.35
N SER A 5 60.55 16.13 21.43
CA SER A 5 59.15 16.61 21.29
C SER A 5 58.61 15.97 19.98
N THR A 6 57.33 15.75 19.66
CA THR A 6 56.18 16.67 19.56
C THR A 6 54.92 15.80 19.38
N GLY A 7 53.83 16.19 20.02
CA GLY A 7 52.53 15.54 19.89
C GLY A 7 51.71 16.08 18.71
N ALA A 8 50.89 15.20 18.13
CA ALA A 8 49.64 15.57 17.47
C ALA A 8 48.61 14.49 17.83
N LEU A 9 47.83 14.76 18.88
CA LEU A 9 46.62 14.03 19.21
C LEU A 9 45.54 14.43 18.20
N TYR A 10 45.16 13.51 17.31
CA TYR A 10 43.92 13.65 16.54
C TYR A 10 42.73 13.35 17.47
N HIS A 11 42.14 14.42 18.01
CA HIS A 11 40.84 14.43 18.66
C HIS A 11 39.81 15.10 17.73
N GLY A 12 38.62 14.50 17.62
CA GLY A 12 37.41 15.10 17.05
C GLY A 12 37.12 14.63 15.62
N CYS A 13 35.97 14.08 15.24
CA CYS A 13 34.65 14.11 15.86
C CYS A 13 33.90 12.83 15.44
N ILE A 14 33.86 11.82 16.31
CA ILE A 14 32.85 10.76 16.21
C ILE A 14 31.63 11.33 16.91
N ALA A 15 30.63 11.76 16.14
CA ALA A 15 29.33 12.17 16.67
C ALA A 15 28.66 10.98 17.37
N ARG A 16 28.95 10.81 18.67
CA ARG A 16 28.07 10.13 19.62
C ARG A 16 27.00 11.13 20.06
N HIS A 17 25.80 10.59 20.28
CA HIS A 17 24.59 11.19 20.86
C HIS A 17 23.55 11.70 19.85
N THR A 18 22.64 10.80 19.47
CA THR A 18 21.35 10.75 20.19
C THR A 18 21.01 9.29 20.45
N CYS A 19 21.15 8.88 21.71
CA CYS A 19 20.34 7.78 22.22
C CYS A 19 18.89 8.20 22.03
N PHE A 20 18.08 7.41 21.33
CA PHE A 20 16.64 7.55 21.43
C PHE A 20 16.30 7.53 22.92
N PRO A 21 15.62 8.55 23.47
CA PRO A 21 15.17 8.49 24.83
C PRO A 21 14.17 7.33 24.95
N ASN A 22 14.64 6.23 25.54
CA ASN A 22 13.79 5.20 26.13
C ASN A 22 12.84 5.93 27.10
N ASN A 23 11.54 5.68 26.94
CA ASN A 23 10.42 6.20 27.75
C ASN A 23 9.77 7.51 27.33
N THR A 24 9.66 7.81 26.03
CA THR A 24 8.50 8.62 25.60
C THR A 24 7.36 7.65 25.29
N PRO A 25 6.21 7.70 25.99
CA PRO A 25 5.05 6.94 25.54
C PRO A 25 4.64 7.49 24.18
N TYR A 26 5.01 6.79 23.10
CA TYR A 26 4.44 7.01 21.75
C TYR A 26 2.94 6.67 21.69
N LEU A 27 2.36 6.32 22.83
CA LEU A 27 0.95 6.09 23.07
C LEU A 27 0.33 7.42 23.52
N ALA A 28 -0.52 8.00 22.66
CA ALA A 28 -1.43 9.12 22.96
C ALA A 28 -0.97 10.57 22.70
N ALA A 29 -0.06 10.82 21.75
CA ALA A 29 -0.15 12.10 21.02
C ALA A 29 -1.17 11.88 19.89
N ASP A 30 -2.26 12.65 19.89
CA ASP A 30 -3.27 12.64 18.82
C ASP A 30 -2.54 12.72 17.48
N TYR A 31 -2.62 11.64 16.69
CA TYR A 31 -2.01 11.62 15.37
C TYR A 31 -2.77 12.64 14.53
N VAL A 32 -2.19 13.83 14.38
CA VAL A 32 -2.71 14.87 13.50
C VAL A 32 -2.42 14.44 12.08
N PHE A 33 -3.47 14.22 11.30
CA PHE A 33 -3.32 13.91 9.90
C PHE A 33 -2.69 15.08 9.15
N PRO A 34 -1.77 14.81 8.20
CA PRO A 34 -1.29 15.86 7.32
C PRO A 34 -2.48 16.44 6.53
N PRO A 35 -2.41 17.73 6.14
CA PRO A 35 -3.45 18.33 5.31
C PRO A 35 -3.62 17.58 3.99
N MET A 36 -4.83 17.66 3.41
CA MET A 36 -5.16 17.02 2.15
C MET A 36 -4.15 17.41 1.06
N LYS A 37 -3.43 16.41 0.55
CA LYS A 37 -2.58 16.57 -0.64
C LYS A 37 -3.34 16.14 -1.90
N PRO A 38 -3.13 16.81 -3.04
CA PRO A 38 -3.67 16.37 -4.33
C PRO A 38 -3.00 15.07 -4.78
N HIS A 39 -3.80 14.18 -5.38
CA HIS A 39 -3.33 12.91 -5.93
C HIS A 39 -2.32 13.10 -7.10
N PRO A 40 -1.32 12.19 -7.26
CA PRO A 40 -0.99 11.11 -6.32
C PRO A 40 -0.38 11.64 -5.02
N ARG A 41 -0.56 10.87 -3.95
CA ARG A 41 -0.08 11.21 -2.59
C ARG A 41 0.40 10.01 -1.78
N LEU A 42 0.31 8.79 -2.29
CA LEU A 42 0.71 7.59 -1.54
C LEU A 42 2.22 7.34 -1.60
N TYR A 43 2.76 7.14 -2.81
CA TYR A 43 4.18 6.84 -3.03
C TYR A 43 4.93 7.97 -3.70
N LEU A 44 4.21 8.81 -4.44
CA LEU A 44 4.71 9.95 -5.18
C LEU A 44 3.77 11.11 -4.85
N GLU A 45 4.32 12.29 -4.63
CA GLU A 45 3.49 13.49 -4.53
C GLU A 45 3.36 14.11 -5.92
N SER A 46 2.15 14.56 -6.27
CA SER A 46 1.87 15.22 -7.55
C SER A 46 2.84 16.34 -7.90
N GLN A 47 3.28 17.11 -6.89
CA GLN A 47 4.26 18.20 -7.04
C GLN A 47 5.67 17.73 -7.48
N ASP A 48 6.03 16.48 -7.21
CA ASP A 48 7.36 15.94 -7.53
C ASP A 48 7.40 15.34 -8.94
N LEU A 49 6.24 15.01 -9.54
CA LEU A 49 6.16 14.35 -10.83
C LEU A 49 6.89 15.09 -11.97
N PRO A 50 6.81 16.44 -12.10
CA PRO A 50 7.56 17.15 -13.15
C PRO A 50 9.08 16.94 -13.03
N VAL A 51 9.61 16.95 -11.80
CA VAL A 51 11.04 16.76 -11.55
C VAL A 51 11.43 15.30 -11.82
N LEU A 52 10.62 14.34 -11.36
CA LEU A 52 10.87 12.92 -11.56
C LEU A 52 10.84 12.53 -13.04
N ARG A 53 9.87 13.03 -13.82
CA ARG A 53 9.77 12.76 -15.26
C ARG A 53 10.97 13.26 -16.06
N ASN A 54 11.54 14.40 -15.65
CA ASN A 54 12.67 15.03 -16.33
C ASN A 54 14.05 14.61 -15.78
N ARG A 55 14.10 13.73 -14.78
CA ARG A 55 15.34 13.34 -14.12
C ARG A 55 16.24 12.52 -15.05
N LYS A 56 17.47 12.99 -15.26
CA LYS A 56 18.46 12.41 -16.19
C LYS A 56 19.52 11.50 -15.55
N HIS A 57 19.48 11.29 -14.23
CA HIS A 57 20.49 10.48 -13.55
C HIS A 57 20.47 9.03 -14.05
N ILE A 58 21.62 8.47 -14.42
CA ILE A 58 21.72 7.18 -15.13
C ILE A 58 21.00 6.03 -14.41
N ARG A 59 21.23 5.85 -13.10
CA ARG A 59 20.57 4.78 -12.32
C ARG A 59 19.06 4.96 -12.23
N TYR A 60 18.59 6.20 -12.23
CA TYR A 60 17.16 6.49 -12.21
C TYR A 60 16.54 6.14 -13.57
N ARG A 61 17.24 6.48 -14.67
CA ARG A 61 16.81 6.10 -16.02
C ARG A 61 16.74 4.58 -16.19
N THR A 62 17.76 3.85 -15.77
CA THR A 62 17.75 2.37 -15.79
C THR A 62 16.55 1.79 -15.02
N MET A 63 16.23 2.34 -13.84
CA MET A 63 15.05 1.91 -13.09
C MET A 63 13.75 2.18 -13.85
N VAL A 64 13.61 3.36 -14.45
CA VAL A 64 12.41 3.72 -15.26
C VAL A 64 12.32 2.86 -16.51
N ASP A 65 13.42 2.56 -17.17
CA ASP A 65 13.45 1.73 -18.38
C ASP A 65 13.02 0.28 -18.03
N ASN A 66 13.47 -0.29 -16.89
CA ASN A 66 12.99 -1.58 -16.41
C ASN A 66 11.48 -1.59 -16.09
N LEU A 67 10.94 -0.48 -15.57
CA LEU A 67 9.49 -0.31 -15.36
C LEU A 67 8.72 -0.23 -16.68
N ILE A 68 9.31 0.39 -17.71
CA ILE A 68 8.74 0.44 -19.05
C ILE A 68 8.70 -0.96 -19.66
N ASP A 69 9.79 -1.71 -19.62
CA ASP A 69 9.86 -3.07 -20.19
C ASP A 69 8.81 -4.00 -19.57
N SER A 70 8.65 -3.93 -18.25
CA SER A 70 7.63 -4.70 -17.53
C SER A 70 6.21 -4.21 -17.82
N ALA A 71 6.01 -2.91 -18.02
CA ALA A 71 4.72 -2.35 -18.42
C ALA A 71 4.33 -2.73 -19.85
N GLU A 72 5.28 -2.85 -20.77
CA GLU A 72 5.04 -3.34 -22.14
C GLU A 72 4.54 -4.79 -22.12
N TRP A 73 5.10 -5.66 -21.27
CA TRP A 73 4.53 -6.99 -21.04
C TRP A 73 3.10 -6.91 -20.50
N CYS A 74 2.86 -6.04 -19.50
CA CYS A 74 1.53 -5.84 -18.92
C CYS A 74 0.48 -5.35 -19.93
N LEU A 75 0.86 -4.62 -20.98
CA LEU A 75 -0.05 -4.17 -22.04
C LEU A 75 -0.58 -5.32 -22.91
N GLY A 76 0.15 -6.44 -22.98
CA GLY A 76 -0.28 -7.66 -23.66
C GLY A 76 -1.31 -8.48 -22.89
N GLU A 77 -1.42 -8.25 -21.57
CA GLU A 77 -2.36 -8.93 -20.69
C GLU A 77 -3.75 -8.30 -20.74
N LYS A 78 -4.77 -9.07 -20.36
CA LYS A 78 -6.17 -8.60 -20.31
C LYS A 78 -6.72 -8.71 -18.89
N PRO A 79 -7.43 -7.68 -18.39
CA PRO A 79 -8.19 -7.80 -17.15
C PRO A 79 -9.18 -8.95 -17.25
N ARG A 80 -9.44 -9.61 -16.12
CA ARG A 80 -10.49 -10.62 -16.06
C ARG A 80 -11.85 -9.99 -16.22
N GLU A 81 -12.74 -10.73 -16.87
CA GLU A 81 -14.13 -10.33 -17.07
C GLU A 81 -15.07 -11.04 -16.09
N THR A 82 -14.64 -12.18 -15.52
CA THR A 82 -15.45 -13.01 -14.62
C THR A 82 -14.68 -13.37 -13.36
N TRP A 83 -15.40 -13.40 -12.23
CA TRP A 83 -14.86 -13.83 -10.96
C TRP A 83 -14.68 -15.34 -10.91
N ILE A 84 -13.61 -15.79 -10.24
CA ILE A 84 -13.44 -17.20 -9.88
C ILE A 84 -14.25 -17.44 -8.61
N ALA A 85 -15.41 -18.08 -8.72
CA ALA A 85 -16.28 -18.33 -7.57
C ALA A 85 -15.69 -19.36 -6.57
N PRO A 86 -16.03 -19.28 -5.27
CA PRO A 86 -15.66 -20.28 -4.28
C PRO A 86 -16.34 -21.61 -4.59
N VAL A 87 -15.62 -22.71 -4.46
CA VAL A 87 -16.20 -24.06 -4.52
C VAL A 87 -16.25 -24.71 -3.14
N SER A 88 -17.17 -25.64 -2.94
CA SER A 88 -17.26 -26.46 -1.74
C SER A 88 -17.61 -27.91 -2.10
N PRO A 89 -16.84 -28.91 -1.62
CA PRO A 89 -15.62 -28.76 -0.81
C PRO A 89 -14.46 -28.13 -1.61
N ASP A 90 -13.54 -27.46 -0.91
CA ASP A 90 -12.29 -26.91 -1.47
C ASP A 90 -11.08 -27.73 -0.95
N PRO A 91 -10.79 -28.90 -1.56
CA PRO A 91 -9.74 -29.78 -1.08
C PRO A 91 -8.39 -29.07 -1.16
N VAL A 92 -7.64 -29.10 -0.07
CA VAL A 92 -6.29 -28.49 0.04
C VAL A 92 -6.29 -26.98 -0.29
N HIS A 93 -7.43 -26.30 -0.15
CA HIS A 93 -7.58 -24.87 -0.43
C HIS A 93 -7.21 -24.45 -1.86
N SER A 94 -7.24 -25.36 -2.84
CA SER A 94 -6.81 -25.08 -4.21
C SER A 94 -7.56 -23.90 -4.82
N ASN A 95 -8.88 -23.86 -4.66
CA ASN A 95 -9.69 -22.77 -5.22
C ASN A 95 -9.50 -21.45 -4.45
N LEU A 96 -9.29 -21.48 -3.12
CA LEU A 96 -8.87 -20.29 -2.36
C LEU A 96 -7.55 -19.71 -2.93
N TYR A 97 -6.57 -20.56 -3.21
CA TYR A 97 -5.29 -20.10 -3.76
C TYR A 97 -5.40 -19.62 -5.20
N ASP A 98 -6.23 -20.23 -6.05
CA ASP A 98 -6.51 -19.73 -7.40
C ASP A 98 -7.06 -18.31 -7.36
N ARG A 99 -8.05 -18.05 -6.49
CA ARG A 99 -8.60 -16.69 -6.28
C ARG A 99 -7.53 -15.73 -5.78
N PHE A 100 -6.76 -16.15 -4.78
CA PHE A 100 -5.69 -15.33 -4.21
C PHE A 100 -4.63 -14.92 -5.26
N TYR A 101 -4.06 -15.88 -5.99
CA TYR A 101 -3.02 -15.58 -6.98
C TYR A 101 -3.58 -14.80 -8.17
N ALA A 102 -4.83 -15.02 -8.54
CA ALA A 102 -5.50 -14.24 -9.57
C ALA A 102 -5.67 -12.76 -9.16
N ILE A 103 -6.15 -12.50 -7.94
CA ILE A 103 -6.19 -11.14 -7.35
C ILE A 103 -4.78 -10.54 -7.35
N MET A 104 -3.79 -11.26 -6.82
CA MET A 104 -2.41 -10.77 -6.73
C MET A 104 -1.83 -10.38 -8.09
N LYS A 105 -2.02 -11.21 -9.12
CA LYS A 105 -1.56 -10.92 -10.48
C LYS A 105 -2.23 -9.65 -11.02
N ASP A 106 -3.56 -9.59 -10.95
CA ASP A 106 -4.33 -8.51 -11.55
C ASP A 106 -4.01 -7.15 -10.88
N LEU A 107 -3.83 -7.14 -9.55
CA LEU A 107 -3.46 -5.93 -8.82
C LEU A 107 -1.98 -5.58 -8.96
N ALA A 108 -1.08 -6.55 -9.15
CA ALA A 108 0.31 -6.27 -9.50
C ALA A 108 0.40 -5.56 -10.86
N ILE A 109 -0.36 -6.03 -11.87
CA ILE A 109 -0.45 -5.37 -13.18
C ILE A 109 -1.03 -3.96 -13.04
N THR A 110 -2.10 -3.81 -12.25
CA THR A 110 -2.73 -2.51 -11.95
C THR A 110 -1.72 -1.52 -11.37
N GLU A 111 -1.04 -1.89 -10.28
CA GLU A 111 -0.03 -1.06 -9.62
C GLU A 111 1.10 -0.71 -10.59
N HIS A 112 1.61 -1.70 -11.33
CA HIS A 112 2.74 -1.52 -12.22
C HIS A 112 2.46 -0.52 -13.36
N LEU A 113 1.34 -0.70 -14.07
CA LEU A 113 0.91 0.24 -15.13
C LEU A 113 0.67 1.65 -14.59
N ALA A 114 0.09 1.76 -13.39
CA ALA A 114 -0.20 3.06 -12.77
C ALA A 114 1.09 3.80 -12.36
N PHE A 115 2.06 3.09 -11.78
CA PHE A 115 3.37 3.64 -11.45
C PHE A 115 4.14 4.08 -12.70
N THR A 116 4.18 3.22 -13.73
CA THR A 116 4.87 3.56 -14.98
C THR A 116 4.22 4.78 -15.63
N HIS A 117 2.89 4.90 -15.65
CA HIS A 117 2.21 6.12 -16.07
C HIS A 117 2.64 7.35 -15.25
N ALA A 118 2.61 7.26 -13.92
CA ALA A 118 2.94 8.40 -13.07
C ALA A 118 4.37 8.92 -13.35
N LEU A 119 5.36 8.02 -13.43
CA LEU A 119 6.77 8.35 -13.61
C LEU A 119 7.17 8.75 -15.03
N THR A 120 6.48 8.26 -16.05
CA THR A 120 6.80 8.54 -17.46
C THR A 120 5.92 9.62 -18.06
N GLY A 121 4.69 9.77 -17.57
CA GLY A 121 3.64 10.58 -18.20
C GLY A 121 3.00 9.92 -19.43
N THR A 122 3.42 8.71 -19.82
CA THR A 122 2.91 8.05 -21.02
C THR A 122 1.46 7.61 -20.82
N GLU A 123 0.56 8.14 -21.65
CA GLU A 123 -0.89 7.98 -21.49
C GLU A 123 -1.35 6.52 -21.68
N GLN A 124 -0.65 5.75 -22.53
CA GLN A 124 -1.03 4.36 -22.83
C GLN A 124 -1.09 3.49 -21.57
N TYR A 125 -0.11 3.63 -20.67
CA TYR A 125 -0.06 2.89 -19.41
C TYR A 125 -1.17 3.34 -18.46
N GLY A 126 -1.46 4.65 -18.42
CA GLY A 126 -2.53 5.20 -17.58
C GLY A 126 -3.91 4.72 -18.01
N ARG A 127 -4.19 4.69 -19.32
CA ARG A 127 -5.43 4.12 -19.86
C ARG A 127 -5.54 2.62 -19.59
N ALA A 128 -4.44 1.87 -19.66
CA ALA A 128 -4.43 0.46 -19.32
C ALA A 128 -4.68 0.24 -17.82
N ALA A 129 -4.00 0.97 -16.94
CA ALA A 129 -4.22 0.97 -15.49
C ALA A 129 -5.68 1.28 -15.15
N ARG A 130 -6.30 2.26 -15.84
CA ARG A 130 -7.73 2.59 -15.70
C ARG A 130 -8.64 1.39 -15.98
N LYS A 131 -8.36 0.62 -17.03
CA LYS A 131 -9.13 -0.61 -17.33
C LYS A 131 -8.96 -1.65 -16.23
N TRP A 132 -7.72 -1.86 -15.78
CA TRP A 132 -7.39 -2.85 -14.75
C TRP A 132 -7.99 -2.52 -13.38
N VAL A 133 -7.93 -1.27 -12.92
CA VAL A 133 -8.50 -0.88 -11.61
C VAL A 133 -10.02 -1.01 -11.60
N LEU A 134 -10.71 -0.60 -12.66
CA LEU A 134 -12.17 -0.71 -12.76
C LEU A 134 -12.61 -2.18 -12.88
N ALA A 135 -11.91 -2.99 -13.69
CA ALA A 135 -12.16 -4.42 -13.76
C ALA A 135 -11.96 -5.09 -12.40
N SER A 136 -10.91 -4.71 -11.66
CA SER A 136 -10.66 -5.23 -10.31
C SER A 136 -11.76 -4.85 -9.33
N CYS A 137 -12.26 -3.60 -9.37
CA CYS A 137 -13.41 -3.19 -8.58
C CYS A 137 -14.65 -4.04 -8.89
N ARG A 138 -14.93 -4.27 -10.18
CA ARG A 138 -16.15 -4.95 -10.63
C ARG A 138 -16.13 -6.46 -10.38
N VAL A 139 -15.01 -7.11 -10.66
CA VAL A 139 -14.84 -8.56 -10.61
C VAL A 139 -14.47 -9.02 -9.20
N TRP A 140 -13.43 -8.44 -8.62
CA TRP A 140 -12.85 -8.96 -7.37
C TRP A 140 -13.57 -8.50 -6.11
N GLN A 141 -14.47 -7.51 -6.18
CA GLN A 141 -15.35 -7.17 -5.06
C GLN A 141 -16.15 -8.36 -4.53
N MET A 142 -16.41 -9.38 -5.37
CA MET A 142 -17.13 -10.58 -4.99
C MET A 142 -16.40 -11.41 -3.93
N GLU A 143 -15.06 -11.35 -3.88
CA GLU A 143 -14.27 -12.00 -2.81
C GLU A 143 -14.65 -11.43 -1.42
N ALA A 144 -14.99 -10.14 -1.38
CA ALA A 144 -15.42 -9.44 -0.18
C ALA A 144 -16.94 -9.49 0.07
N ALA A 145 -17.75 -10.08 -0.82
CA ALA A 145 -19.22 -10.06 -0.70
C ALA A 145 -19.72 -10.96 0.44
N GLY A 146 -19.15 -12.17 0.60
CA GLY A 146 -19.55 -13.13 1.64
C GLY A 146 -19.10 -12.77 3.07
N ARG A 147 -19.27 -13.70 4.03
CA ARG A 147 -18.84 -13.55 5.43
C ARG A 147 -17.39 -13.12 5.52
N VAL A 148 -17.06 -12.23 6.46
CA VAL A 148 -15.66 -11.86 6.74
C VAL A 148 -14.98 -12.97 7.52
N ASP A 149 -13.80 -13.42 7.06
CA ASP A 149 -13.01 -14.45 7.72
C ASP A 149 -11.52 -14.28 7.43
N GLY A 150 -10.67 -14.86 8.28
CA GLY A 150 -9.21 -14.78 8.16
C GLY A 150 -8.61 -15.55 6.99
N GLY A 151 -9.31 -16.56 6.44
CA GLY A 151 -8.82 -17.35 5.31
C GLY A 151 -8.69 -16.53 4.03
N LYS A 152 -9.56 -15.53 3.84
CA LYS A 152 -9.53 -14.62 2.69
C LYS A 152 -9.12 -13.18 3.01
N ALA A 153 -8.96 -12.81 4.29
CA ALA A 153 -8.60 -11.45 4.69
C ALA A 153 -7.30 -10.97 4.03
N TYR A 154 -6.34 -11.87 3.87
CA TYR A 154 -5.10 -11.57 3.16
C TYR A 154 -5.35 -11.19 1.68
N ALA A 155 -6.15 -11.97 0.95
CA ALA A 155 -6.49 -11.68 -0.45
C ALA A 155 -7.27 -10.37 -0.59
N VAL A 156 -8.26 -10.13 0.26
CA VAL A 156 -9.06 -8.89 0.25
C VAL A 156 -8.22 -7.66 0.61
N SER A 157 -7.26 -7.82 1.53
CA SER A 157 -6.31 -6.75 1.85
C SER A 157 -5.46 -6.38 0.62
N ARG A 158 -4.98 -7.38 -0.14
CA ARG A 158 -4.21 -7.14 -1.37
C ARG A 158 -5.07 -6.48 -2.46
N LEU A 159 -6.34 -6.84 -2.56
CA LEU A 159 -7.32 -6.16 -3.41
C LEU A 159 -7.46 -4.67 -3.04
N LEU A 160 -7.71 -4.36 -1.76
CA LEU A 160 -7.84 -2.99 -1.26
C LEU A 160 -6.62 -2.15 -1.58
N LYS A 161 -5.42 -2.67 -1.29
CA LYS A 161 -4.16 -1.98 -1.60
C LYS A 161 -4.03 -1.69 -3.09
N GLY A 162 -4.18 -2.70 -3.94
CA GLY A 162 -3.97 -2.54 -5.38
C GLY A 162 -4.94 -1.53 -6.01
N ILE A 163 -6.22 -1.58 -5.60
CA ILE A 163 -7.22 -0.59 -6.05
C ILE A 163 -6.85 0.81 -5.58
N ALA A 164 -6.49 0.97 -4.29
CA ALA A 164 -6.13 2.27 -3.71
C ALA A 164 -4.91 2.91 -4.40
N VAL A 165 -3.89 2.10 -4.71
CA VAL A 165 -2.69 2.56 -5.41
C VAL A 165 -3.00 2.94 -6.86
N GLY A 166 -3.78 2.11 -7.56
CA GLY A 166 -4.26 2.46 -8.90
C GLY A 166 -5.04 3.77 -8.88
N TYR A 167 -6.03 3.90 -8.00
CA TYR A 167 -6.85 5.08 -7.82
C TYR A 167 -6.03 6.36 -7.65
N ASP A 168 -5.07 6.34 -6.73
CA ASP A 168 -4.20 7.46 -6.41
C ASP A 168 -3.34 7.89 -7.61
N MET A 169 -2.68 6.93 -8.26
CA MET A 169 -1.68 7.19 -9.29
C MET A 169 -2.27 7.64 -10.62
N ILE A 170 -3.49 7.22 -10.95
CA ILE A 170 -4.18 7.62 -12.19
C ILE A 170 -5.40 8.53 -11.94
N TYR A 171 -5.53 9.11 -10.75
CA TYR A 171 -6.67 9.94 -10.35
C TYR A 171 -7.04 11.00 -11.42
N GLY A 172 -6.03 11.68 -11.97
CA GLY A 172 -6.19 12.71 -13.01
C GLY A 172 -6.78 12.21 -14.33
N LEU A 173 -6.71 10.91 -14.62
CA LEU A 173 -7.29 10.28 -15.83
C LEU A 173 -8.70 9.75 -15.62
N LEU A 174 -9.15 9.63 -14.37
CA LEU A 174 -10.47 9.10 -14.03
C LEU A 174 -11.53 10.19 -14.18
N SER A 175 -12.66 9.84 -14.78
CA SER A 175 -13.87 10.66 -14.71
C SER A 175 -14.44 10.69 -13.29
N ASN A 176 -15.30 11.67 -12.98
CA ASN A 176 -15.95 11.74 -11.67
C ASN A 176 -16.77 10.47 -11.34
N ALA A 177 -17.44 9.89 -12.34
CA ALA A 177 -18.20 8.65 -12.16
C ALA A 177 -17.28 7.47 -11.77
N GLU A 178 -16.13 7.37 -12.41
CA GLU A 178 -15.15 6.30 -12.11
C GLU A 178 -14.47 6.52 -10.77
N ARG A 179 -14.21 7.78 -10.41
CA ARG A 179 -13.68 8.10 -9.08
C ARG A 179 -14.67 7.68 -7.99
N ASN A 180 -15.95 7.95 -8.19
CA ASN A 180 -17.00 7.52 -7.29
C ASN A 180 -17.08 5.98 -7.22
N GLU A 181 -17.09 5.29 -8.36
CA GLU A 181 -17.14 3.82 -8.40
C GLU A 181 -15.99 3.17 -7.61
N ILE A 182 -14.78 3.67 -7.80
CA ILE A 182 -13.59 3.15 -7.11
C ILE A 182 -13.62 3.51 -5.62
N ARG A 183 -13.95 4.76 -5.28
CA ARG A 183 -14.09 5.21 -3.89
C ARG A 183 -15.12 4.38 -3.15
N ASP A 184 -16.31 4.21 -3.71
CA ASP A 184 -17.41 3.46 -3.09
C ASP A 184 -17.04 1.98 -2.91
N THR A 185 -16.28 1.40 -3.86
CA THR A 185 -15.74 0.04 -3.72
C THR A 185 -14.76 -0.08 -2.55
N LEU A 186 -13.78 0.84 -2.48
CA LEU A 186 -12.81 0.87 -1.37
C LEU A 186 -13.49 1.12 -0.03
N ALA A 187 -14.42 2.07 0.04
CA ALA A 187 -15.13 2.44 1.26
C ALA A 187 -15.97 1.28 1.79
N ARG A 188 -16.74 0.64 0.90
CA ARG A 188 -17.60 -0.51 1.27
C ARG A 188 -16.80 -1.71 1.75
N ILE A 189 -15.75 -2.10 1.01
CA ILE A 189 -14.93 -3.28 1.38
C ILE A 189 -14.08 -2.96 2.61
N GLY A 190 -13.43 -1.80 2.63
CA GLY A 190 -12.58 -1.34 3.72
C GLY A 190 -13.36 -1.19 5.03
N GLY A 191 -14.53 -0.56 4.99
CA GLY A 191 -15.39 -0.39 6.17
C GLY A 191 -15.90 -1.71 6.72
N LYS A 192 -16.34 -2.63 5.85
CA LYS A 192 -16.75 -3.98 6.26
C LYS A 192 -15.61 -4.74 6.95
N TYR A 193 -14.42 -4.77 6.34
CA TYR A 193 -13.27 -5.46 6.93
C TYR A 193 -12.72 -4.75 8.16
N PHE A 194 -12.80 -3.43 8.23
CA PHE A 194 -12.44 -2.70 9.43
C PHE A 194 -13.32 -3.14 10.60
N THR A 195 -14.63 -3.07 10.45
CA THR A 195 -15.59 -3.42 11.51
C THR A 195 -15.50 -4.90 11.90
N ASP A 196 -15.54 -5.80 10.93
CA ASP A 196 -15.76 -7.23 11.21
C ASP A 196 -14.46 -8.03 11.39
N TYR A 197 -13.31 -7.47 11.01
CA TYR A 197 -12.01 -8.18 11.09
C TYR A 197 -10.97 -7.38 11.86
N PHE A 198 -10.56 -6.22 11.36
CA PHE A 198 -9.43 -5.48 11.92
C PHE A 198 -9.70 -4.91 13.31
N ASN A 199 -10.94 -4.51 13.60
CA ASN A 199 -11.34 -3.93 14.88
C ASN A 199 -11.77 -4.97 15.94
N THR A 200 -11.44 -6.25 15.73
CA THR A 200 -11.67 -7.30 16.72
C THR A 200 -10.53 -7.36 17.74
N PRO A 201 -10.77 -7.84 18.99
CA PRO A 201 -9.72 -7.98 20.00
C PRO A 201 -8.52 -8.82 19.52
N GLU A 202 -8.79 -9.89 18.76
CA GLU A 202 -7.76 -10.77 18.21
C GLU A 202 -6.83 -10.01 17.24
N LYS A 203 -7.39 -9.23 16.31
CA LYS A 203 -6.59 -8.57 15.27
C LYS A 203 -5.93 -7.27 15.73
N THR A 204 -6.53 -6.58 16.70
CA THR A 204 -5.93 -5.39 17.33
C THR A 204 -4.83 -5.73 18.33
N GLY A 205 -4.95 -6.85 19.05
CA GLY A 205 -4.04 -7.25 20.13
C GLY A 205 -2.60 -7.61 19.71
N PRO A 206 -1.71 -7.83 20.68
CA PRO A 206 -0.29 -8.09 20.43
C PRO A 206 -0.02 -9.42 19.72
N ASP A 207 -0.90 -10.42 19.86
CA ASP A 207 -0.67 -11.77 19.35
C ASP A 207 -0.84 -11.89 17.83
N PHE A 208 -1.54 -10.94 17.20
CA PHE A 208 -1.62 -10.86 15.74
C PHE A 208 -0.46 -10.04 15.18
N HIS A 209 0.73 -10.64 15.13
CA HIS A 209 1.99 -9.98 14.73
C HIS A 209 2.78 -10.74 13.64
N THR A 210 2.18 -11.75 13.01
CA THR A 210 2.81 -12.50 11.91
C THR A 210 2.93 -11.67 10.64
N HIS A 211 3.60 -12.21 9.61
CA HIS A 211 3.70 -11.57 8.31
C HIS A 211 2.31 -11.18 7.71
N HIS A 212 1.27 -11.98 7.98
CA HIS A 212 -0.11 -11.67 7.61
C HIS A 212 -0.55 -10.35 8.21
N ALA A 213 -0.31 -10.15 9.52
CA ALA A 213 -0.68 -8.93 10.20
C ALA A 213 -0.02 -7.69 9.57
N THR A 214 1.27 -7.77 9.24
CA THR A 214 1.98 -6.68 8.56
C THR A 214 1.37 -6.35 7.20
N VAL A 215 1.13 -7.35 6.36
CA VAL A 215 0.59 -7.13 5.01
C VAL A 215 -0.85 -6.63 5.03
N GLU A 216 -1.68 -7.21 5.90
CA GLU A 216 -3.11 -6.88 6.01
C GLU A 216 -3.30 -5.46 6.56
N TRP A 217 -2.63 -5.11 7.68
CA TRP A 217 -2.72 -3.77 8.26
C TRP A 217 -2.08 -2.69 7.38
N ALA A 218 -0.97 -2.99 6.68
CA ALA A 218 -0.38 -2.05 5.72
C ALA A 218 -1.35 -1.74 4.58
N SER A 219 -2.03 -2.77 4.08
CA SER A 219 -2.98 -2.63 2.97
C SER A 219 -4.20 -1.80 3.36
N LEU A 220 -4.77 -2.04 4.56
CA LEU A 220 -5.84 -1.19 5.09
C LEU A 220 -5.37 0.26 5.26
N GLY A 221 -4.16 0.46 5.80
CA GLY A 221 -3.58 1.80 5.96
C GLY A 221 -3.39 2.53 4.64
N ILE A 222 -2.96 1.84 3.58
CA ILE A 222 -2.82 2.41 2.23
C ILE A 222 -4.20 2.79 1.66
N ALA A 223 -5.21 1.94 1.80
CA ALA A 223 -6.57 2.26 1.40
C ALA A 223 -7.12 3.48 2.17
N ALA A 224 -6.87 3.54 3.48
CA ALA A 224 -7.27 4.66 4.32
C ALA A 224 -6.58 5.98 3.92
N LEU A 225 -5.28 5.95 3.57
CA LEU A 225 -4.56 7.11 3.05
C LEU A 225 -5.11 7.58 1.69
N ALA A 226 -5.46 6.64 0.82
CA ALA A 226 -6.04 6.96 -0.48
C ALA A 226 -7.40 7.66 -0.33
N LEU A 227 -8.20 7.24 0.65
CA LEU A 227 -9.53 7.79 0.96
C LEU A 227 -9.53 8.92 1.98
N LEU A 228 -8.37 9.34 2.49
CA LEU A 228 -8.31 10.35 3.53
C LEU A 228 -8.93 11.66 3.02
N HIS A 229 -9.91 12.18 3.76
CA HIS A 229 -10.73 13.34 3.41
C HIS A 229 -11.74 13.14 2.25
N GLU A 230 -11.87 11.91 1.73
CA GLU A 230 -12.92 11.52 0.79
C GLU A 230 -13.94 10.54 1.41
N GLU A 231 -13.56 9.87 2.51
CA GLU A 231 -14.40 8.98 3.31
C GLU A 231 -14.14 9.27 4.80
N ASP A 232 -15.18 9.65 5.54
CA ASP A 232 -15.04 10.05 6.96
C ASP A 232 -14.45 8.92 7.82
N ALA A 233 -14.86 7.67 7.56
CA ALA A 233 -14.39 6.50 8.28
C ALA A 233 -12.89 6.19 8.06
N ALA A 234 -12.29 6.66 6.95
CA ALA A 234 -10.90 6.37 6.62
C ALA A 234 -9.92 6.91 7.67
N ALA A 235 -10.26 8.02 8.33
CA ALA A 235 -9.48 8.58 9.42
C ALA A 235 -9.30 7.57 10.58
N ASP A 236 -10.35 6.82 10.93
CA ASP A 236 -10.27 5.87 12.03
C ASP A 236 -9.52 4.59 11.64
N TRP A 237 -9.65 4.16 10.38
CA TRP A 237 -8.87 3.03 9.85
C TRP A 237 -7.36 3.35 9.87
N LEU A 238 -7.00 4.57 9.46
CA LEU A 238 -5.61 5.01 9.46
C LEU A 238 -5.06 5.13 10.88
N LYS A 239 -5.81 5.71 11.83
CA LYS A 239 -5.42 5.73 13.26
C LYS A 239 -5.19 4.32 13.80
N ALA A 240 -6.07 3.38 13.50
CA ALA A 240 -5.96 2.00 13.95
C ALA A 240 -4.72 1.30 13.36
N ALA A 241 -4.48 1.46 12.05
CA ALA A 241 -3.30 0.92 11.39
C ALA A 241 -2.01 1.52 11.97
N VAL A 242 -1.91 2.85 12.11
CA VAL A 242 -0.77 3.53 12.72
C VAL A 242 -0.51 3.03 14.14
N ARG A 243 -1.56 2.89 14.94
CA ARG A 243 -1.47 2.34 16.30
C ARG A 243 -0.90 0.94 16.26
N LYS A 244 -1.49 0.03 15.48
CA LYS A 244 -1.06 -1.36 15.36
C LYS A 244 0.42 -1.47 14.97
N PHE A 245 0.87 -0.68 14.00
CA PHE A 245 2.28 -0.66 13.60
C PHE A 245 3.18 -0.16 14.72
N ARG A 246 2.82 0.93 15.40
CA ARG A 246 3.66 1.50 16.47
C ARG A 246 3.71 0.64 17.72
N THR A 247 2.62 -0.02 18.08
CA THR A 247 2.52 -0.73 19.35
C THR A 247 2.89 -2.21 19.23
N HIS A 248 2.68 -2.82 18.06
CA HIS A 248 2.81 -4.27 17.92
C HIS A 248 3.69 -4.69 16.73
N LEU A 249 3.49 -4.16 15.53
CA LEU A 249 4.15 -4.72 14.33
C LEU A 249 5.57 -4.21 14.09
N LEU A 250 5.91 -2.95 14.37
CA LEU A 250 7.30 -2.48 14.23
C LEU A 250 8.18 -2.91 15.41
N PRO A 251 7.71 -2.85 16.67
CA PRO A 251 8.52 -3.31 17.80
C PRO A 251 8.75 -4.83 17.84
N HIS A 252 7.82 -5.61 17.29
CA HIS A 252 7.84 -7.09 17.42
C HIS A 252 7.75 -7.85 16.09
N GLY A 253 7.47 -7.17 14.97
CA GLY A 253 7.28 -7.81 13.66
C GLY A 253 8.56 -8.08 12.88
N LEU A 254 9.73 -7.75 13.45
CA LEU A 254 10.94 -8.51 13.19
C LEU A 254 10.90 -9.69 14.16
N ALA A 255 10.34 -10.82 13.71
CA ALA A 255 10.49 -12.06 14.47
C ALA A 255 12.00 -12.30 14.71
N PRO A 256 12.41 -12.78 15.90
CA PRO A 256 13.77 -13.27 16.10
C PRO A 256 14.13 -14.38 15.10
#